data_AF-A0A9X1R2L3-F1
#
_entry.id   AF-A0A9X1R2L3-F1
#
_cell.length_a   1.000
_cell.length_b   1.000
_cell.length_c   1.000
_cell.angle_alpha   90.00
_cell.angle_beta   90.00
_cell.angle_gamma   90.00
#
_symmetry.space_group_name_H-M   'P 1'
#
loop_
_entity.id
_entity.type
_entity.pdbx_description
1 polymer ?
#
loop_
_entity_poly.entity_id
_entity_poly.type
_entity_poly.pdbx_seq_one_letter_code
_entity_poly.pdbx_strand_id
1 'polypeptide(L)'
;MREKVAQLLETALAENQSLFLIDLNITEDNQIRVILDGDKGVTVEDCIAVSRQIEHNLDREEYDFSLEVMSSGVSEPLTLPRQYKKNLGRMLKVKTKNEEKIEGELIAANEESCTLKWSVREPKPVGKGKVTVQKEATLPYEDIMEAKVMITF
;
A
#
# COMPACT_ATOMS: atom_id res chain seq x y z
N MET A 1 17.68 -17.96 10.93
CA MET A 1 16.62 -17.99 9.87
C MET A 1 16.12 -16.60 9.51
N ARG A 2 15.50 -15.83 10.43
CA ARG A 2 14.90 -14.51 10.13
C ARG A 2 15.84 -13.52 9.42
N GLU A 3 17.04 -13.32 9.95
CA GLU A 3 18.03 -12.41 9.34
C GLU A 3 18.45 -12.85 7.93
N LYS A 4 18.63 -14.16 7.72
CA LYS A 4 18.99 -14.71 6.41
C LYS A 4 17.88 -14.47 5.38
N VAL A 5 16.61 -14.67 5.77
CA VAL A 5 15.46 -14.37 4.90
C VAL A 5 15.40 -12.88 4.56
N ALA A 6 15.55 -11.99 5.55
CA ALA A 6 15.54 -10.55 5.32
C ALA A 6 16.64 -10.11 4.33
N GLN A 7 17.85 -10.64 4.49
CA GLN A 7 18.99 -10.32 3.62
C GLN A 7 18.80 -10.82 2.18
N LEU A 8 18.25 -12.03 2.00
CA LEU A 8 17.91 -12.57 0.68
C LEU A 8 16.82 -11.75 0.01
N LEU A 9 15.86 -11.28 0.80
CA LEU A 9 14.76 -10.48 0.32
C LEU A 9 15.23 -9.08 -0.11
N GLU A 10 16.10 -8.44 0.66
CA GLU A 10 16.76 -7.19 0.27
C GLU A 10 17.55 -7.35 -1.03
N THR A 11 18.26 -8.47 -1.19
CA THR A 11 19.00 -8.77 -2.42
C THR A 11 18.06 -8.89 -3.62
N ALA A 12 16.96 -9.62 -3.47
CA ALA A 12 15.94 -9.76 -4.52
C ALA A 12 15.30 -8.41 -4.90
N LEU A 13 15.02 -7.55 -3.90
CA LEU A 13 14.47 -6.22 -4.13
C LEU A 13 15.50 -5.26 -4.72
N ALA A 14 16.79 -5.43 -4.44
CA ALA A 14 17.85 -4.63 -5.06
C ALA A 14 17.96 -4.88 -6.57
N GLU A 15 17.68 -6.11 -7.02
CA GLU A 15 17.61 -6.45 -8.45
C GLU A 15 16.40 -5.80 -9.15
N ASN A 16 15.30 -5.58 -8.40
CA ASN A 16 14.09 -4.96 -8.93
C ASN A 16 13.66 -3.76 -8.07
N GLN A 17 14.28 -2.60 -8.32
CA GLN A 17 14.01 -1.34 -7.60
C GLN A 17 12.55 -0.85 -7.69
N SER A 18 11.75 -1.42 -8.60
CA SER A 18 10.33 -1.11 -8.72
C SER A 18 9.50 -1.79 -7.64
N LEU A 19 10.00 -2.89 -7.07
CA LEU A 19 9.39 -3.65 -5.99
C LEU A 19 9.92 -3.18 -4.64
N PHE A 20 9.08 -3.26 -3.62
CA PHE A 20 9.44 -2.95 -2.24
C PHE A 20 8.68 -3.84 -1.26
N LEU A 21 9.28 -4.05 -0.09
CA LEU A 21 8.68 -4.79 1.00
C LEU A 21 7.63 -3.94 1.72
N ILE A 22 6.42 -4.48 1.88
CA ILE A 22 5.38 -3.91 2.75
C ILE A 22 5.46 -4.52 4.14
N ASP A 23 5.47 -5.85 4.20
CA ASP A 23 5.48 -6.59 5.45
C ASP A 23 6.21 -7.92 5.29
N LEU A 24 6.93 -8.31 6.35
CA LEU A 24 7.61 -9.58 6.46
C LEU A 24 7.23 -10.21 7.80
N ASN A 25 6.44 -11.27 7.74
CA ASN A 25 6.03 -12.01 8.93
C ASN A 25 6.68 -13.40 8.94
N ILE A 26 7.38 -13.73 10.03
CA ILE A 26 7.99 -15.06 10.22
C ILE A 26 7.52 -15.62 11.56
N THR A 27 6.63 -16.61 11.49
CA THR A 27 6.06 -17.29 12.65
C THR A 27 7.05 -18.26 13.31
N GLU A 28 6.71 -18.76 14.50
CA GLU A 28 7.51 -19.78 15.20
C GLU A 28 7.50 -21.14 14.48
N ASP A 29 6.42 -21.43 13.73
CA ASP A 29 6.29 -22.60 12.86
C ASP A 29 7.03 -22.45 11.53
N ASN A 30 8.00 -21.53 11.44
CA ASN A 30 8.77 -21.24 10.24
C ASN A 30 7.91 -20.89 9.00
N GLN A 31 6.68 -20.40 9.18
CA GLN A 31 5.91 -19.83 8.08
C GLN A 31 6.38 -18.40 7.83
N ILE A 32 6.91 -18.17 6.64
CA ILE A 32 7.35 -16.89 6.10
C ILE A 32 6.25 -16.35 5.20
N ARG A 33 5.67 -15.20 5.56
CA ARG A 33 4.80 -14.43 4.68
C ARG A 33 5.50 -13.15 4.28
N VAL A 34 5.54 -12.91 2.98
CA VAL A 34 6.11 -11.71 2.38
C VAL A 34 5.00 -10.99 1.64
N ILE A 35 4.75 -9.74 2.02
CA ILE A 35 3.87 -8.84 1.28
C ILE A 35 4.74 -7.86 0.51
N LEU A 36 4.66 -7.92 -0.81
CA LEU A 36 5.39 -7.04 -1.73
C LEU A 36 4.45 -6.05 -2.38
N ASP A 37 4.95 -4.88 -2.69
CA ASP A 37 4.25 -3.93 -3.54
C ASP A 37 5.22 -3.33 -4.56
N GLY A 38 4.68 -2.74 -5.62
CA GLY A 38 5.48 -2.18 -6.70
C GLY A 38 4.91 -0.89 -7.23
N ASP A 39 5.81 0.01 -7.65
CA ASP A 39 5.43 1.32 -8.21
C ASP A 39 4.60 1.14 -9.50
N LYS A 40 4.89 0.08 -10.27
CA LYS A 40 4.16 -0.30 -11.50
C LYS A 40 3.16 -1.44 -11.28
N GLY A 41 2.88 -1.78 -10.03
CA GLY A 41 2.20 -3.02 -9.65
C GLY A 41 3.16 -4.21 -9.59
N VAL A 42 2.69 -5.28 -8.96
CA VAL A 42 3.43 -6.54 -8.81
C VAL A 42 2.78 -7.59 -9.70
N THR A 43 3.57 -8.24 -10.55
CA THR A 43 3.10 -9.35 -11.38
C THR A 43 3.25 -10.68 -10.64
N VAL A 44 2.57 -11.71 -11.14
CA VAL A 44 2.74 -13.08 -10.60
C VAL A 44 4.18 -13.56 -10.79
N GLU A 45 4.82 -13.16 -11.89
CA GLU A 45 6.22 -13.49 -12.19
C GLU A 45 7.18 -12.89 -11.15
N ASP A 46 6.93 -11.65 -10.71
CA ASP A 46 7.70 -11.00 -9.65
C ASP A 46 7.62 -11.78 -8.34
N CYS A 47 6.41 -12.20 -7.93
CA CYS A 47 6.22 -13.02 -6.73
C CYS A 47 6.97 -14.36 -6.84
N ILE A 48 6.92 -15.01 -8.01
CA ILE A 48 7.62 -16.27 -8.27
C ILE A 48 9.14 -16.06 -8.21
N ALA A 49 9.65 -14.97 -8.78
CA ALA A 49 11.07 -14.67 -8.78
C ALA A 49 11.60 -14.49 -7.35
N VAL A 50 10.92 -13.70 -6.52
CA VAL A 50 11.30 -13.51 -5.12
C VAL A 50 11.19 -14.81 -4.32
N SER A 51 10.12 -15.59 -4.54
CA SER A 51 9.95 -16.89 -3.89
C SER A 51 11.10 -17.84 -4.20
N ARG A 52 11.49 -17.95 -5.48
CA ARG A 52 12.60 -18.81 -5.92
C ARG A 52 13.93 -18.34 -5.36
N GLN A 53 14.16 -17.03 -5.28
CA GLN A 53 15.40 -16.48 -4.74
C GLN A 53 15.57 -16.85 -3.26
N ILE A 54 14.50 -16.77 -2.48
CA ILE A 54 14.53 -17.16 -1.07
C ILE A 54 14.70 -18.67 -0.95
N GLU A 55 13.91 -19.48 -1.68
CA GLU A 55 13.98 -20.93 -1.63
C GLU A 55 15.33 -21.51 -2.07
N HIS A 56 15.98 -20.92 -3.07
CA HIS A 56 17.26 -21.43 -3.56
C HIS A 56 18.41 -21.18 -2.58
N ASN A 57 18.29 -20.13 -1.76
CA ASN A 57 19.32 -19.75 -0.80
C ASN A 57 19.00 -20.17 0.65
N LEU A 58 17.78 -20.66 0.91
CA LEU A 58 17.34 -21.18 2.19
C LEU A 58 17.28 -22.71 2.11
N ASP A 59 18.16 -23.37 2.86
CA ASP A 59 18.28 -24.82 2.81
C ASP A 59 17.04 -25.50 3.42
N ARG A 60 16.26 -26.19 2.58
CA ARG A 60 15.06 -26.94 2.97
C ARG A 60 15.39 -28.24 3.71
N GLU A 61 16.63 -28.71 3.65
CA GLU A 61 17.06 -29.88 4.42
C GLU A 61 17.38 -29.50 5.88
N GLU A 62 17.75 -28.23 6.12
CA GLU A 62 18.09 -27.71 7.45
C GLU A 62 16.86 -27.15 8.20
N TYR A 63 15.90 -26.55 7.47
CA TYR A 63 14.70 -25.94 8.05
C TYR A 63 13.43 -26.40 7.33
N ASP A 64 12.46 -26.93 8.07
CA ASP A 64 11.08 -27.09 7.58
C ASP A 64 10.40 -25.71 7.63
N PHE A 65 10.11 -25.13 6.47
CA PHE A 65 9.51 -23.79 6.35
C PHE A 65 8.45 -23.75 5.25
N SER A 66 7.50 -22.82 5.42
CA SER A 66 6.51 -22.48 4.39
C SER A 66 6.77 -21.06 3.93
N LEU A 67 6.82 -20.81 2.62
CA LEU A 67 7.01 -19.48 2.06
C LEU A 67 5.78 -19.09 1.25
N GLU A 68 5.20 -17.94 1.59
CA GLU A 68 4.09 -17.34 0.87
C GLU A 68 4.48 -15.92 0.46
N VAL A 69 4.61 -15.67 -0.85
CA VAL A 69 4.89 -14.35 -1.42
C VAL A 69 3.62 -13.84 -2.08
N MET A 70 3.09 -12.74 -1.57
CA MET A 70 1.87 -12.11 -2.05
C MET A 70 2.08 -10.63 -2.34
N SER A 71 1.27 -10.11 -3.25
CA SER A 71 1.24 -8.69 -3.54
C SER A 71 0.27 -7.97 -2.62
N SER A 72 0.57 -6.72 -2.26
CA SER A 72 -0.33 -5.87 -1.48
C SER A 72 -1.57 -5.57 -2.31
N GLY A 73 -2.70 -6.13 -1.86
CA GLY A 73 -3.98 -6.00 -2.56
C GLY A 73 -4.49 -4.57 -2.54
N VAL A 74 -5.37 -4.23 -3.49
CA VAL A 74 -6.02 -2.90 -3.55
C VAL A 74 -6.86 -2.60 -2.30
N SER A 75 -7.29 -3.66 -1.59
CA SER A 75 -8.05 -3.59 -0.34
C SER A 75 -7.21 -3.32 0.91
N GLU A 76 -5.88 -3.49 0.82
CA GLU A 76 -4.99 -3.25 1.94
C GLU A 76 -4.78 -1.75 2.17
N PRO A 77 -4.56 -1.35 3.44
CA PRO A 77 -4.27 0.04 3.75
C PRO A 77 -2.88 0.43 3.21
N LEU A 78 -2.79 1.64 2.67
CA LEU A 78 -1.55 2.26 2.21
C LEU A 78 -0.72 2.67 3.44
N THR A 79 0.47 2.11 3.56
CA THR A 79 1.41 2.35 4.67
C THR A 79 2.57 3.24 4.23
N LEU A 80 3.04 3.11 2.98
CA LEU A 80 4.22 3.81 2.50
C LEU A 80 3.87 4.99 1.56
N PRO A 81 4.59 6.12 1.62
CA PRO A 81 4.39 7.27 0.73
C PRO A 81 4.43 6.93 -0.76
N ARG A 82 5.29 5.97 -1.16
CA ARG A 82 5.36 5.48 -2.55
C ARG A 82 4.04 4.92 -3.05
N GLN A 83 3.27 4.27 -2.17
CA GLN A 83 1.96 3.72 -2.53
C GLN A 83 0.94 4.81 -2.84
N TYR A 84 1.03 5.99 -2.20
CA TYR A 84 0.18 7.12 -2.55
C TYR A 84 0.55 7.65 -3.93
N LYS A 85 1.85 7.82 -4.22
CA LYS A 85 2.33 8.29 -5.54
C LYS A 85 1.81 7.42 -6.70
N LYS A 86 1.78 6.09 -6.57
CA LYS A 86 1.23 5.21 -7.63
C LYS A 86 -0.29 5.27 -7.78
N ASN A 87 -1.02 5.70 -6.74
CA ASN A 87 -2.48 5.76 -6.74
C ASN A 87 -3.02 7.16 -7.05
N LEU A 88 -2.20 8.07 -7.60
CA LEU A 88 -2.64 9.37 -8.09
C LEU A 88 -3.79 9.22 -9.10
N GLY A 89 -4.83 10.03 -8.94
CA GLY A 89 -6.07 10.00 -9.72
C GLY A 89 -7.09 8.94 -9.28
N ARG A 90 -6.79 8.13 -8.25
CA ARG A 90 -7.75 7.16 -7.70
C ARG A 90 -8.50 7.72 -6.50
N MET A 91 -9.71 7.21 -6.28
CA MET A 91 -10.48 7.49 -5.07
C MET A 91 -9.86 6.77 -3.88
N LEU A 92 -9.52 7.53 -2.83
CA LEU A 92 -9.06 7.01 -1.56
C LEU A 92 -10.10 7.26 -0.47
N LYS A 93 -10.17 6.32 0.47
CA LYS A 93 -10.88 6.44 1.73
C LYS A 93 -9.84 6.49 2.84
N VAL A 94 -9.68 7.68 3.42
CA VAL A 94 -8.69 7.96 4.45
C VAL A 94 -9.40 8.19 5.78
N LYS A 95 -8.95 7.49 6.83
CA LYS A 95 -9.33 7.70 8.21
C LYS A 95 -8.18 8.42 8.91
N THR A 96 -8.44 9.62 9.42
CA THR A 96 -7.44 10.40 10.16
C THR A 96 -7.39 9.97 11.64
N LYS A 97 -6.36 10.40 12.35
CA LYS A 97 -6.23 10.22 13.82
C LYS A 97 -7.39 10.83 14.60
N ASN A 98 -8.04 11.86 14.05
CA ASN A 98 -9.21 12.50 14.65
C ASN A 98 -10.52 11.71 14.38
N GLU A 99 -10.42 10.47 13.92
CA GLU A 99 -11.52 9.61 13.48
C GLU A 99 -12.36 10.16 12.31
N GLU A 100 -11.89 11.22 11.65
CA GLU A 100 -12.53 11.77 10.47
C GLU A 100 -12.31 10.84 9.27
N LYS A 101 -13.37 10.60 8.51
CA LYS A 101 -13.34 9.78 7.29
C LYS A 101 -13.48 10.70 6.09
N ILE A 102 -12.42 10.76 5.29
CA ILE A 102 -12.36 11.55 4.08
C ILE A 102 -12.36 10.60 2.89
N GLU A 103 -13.33 10.75 2.01
CA GLU A 103 -13.43 10.00 0.77
C GLU A 103 -13.25 10.97 -0.40
N GLY A 104 -12.15 10.84 -1.13
CA GLY A 104 -11.79 11.78 -2.18
C GLY A 104 -10.75 11.23 -3.15
N GLU A 105 -10.66 11.86 -4.31
CA GLU A 105 -9.66 11.57 -5.33
C GLU A 105 -8.29 12.09 -4.88
N LEU A 106 -7.27 11.24 -4.98
CA LEU A 106 -5.90 11.62 -4.68
C LEU A 106 -5.32 12.44 -5.84
N ILE A 107 -5.18 13.75 -5.65
CA ILE A 107 -4.68 14.66 -6.70
C ILE A 107 -3.18 14.94 -6.61
N ALA A 108 -2.60 14.80 -5.42
CA ALA A 108 -1.17 15.00 -5.19
C ALA A 108 -0.67 14.10 -4.06
N ALA A 109 0.54 13.59 -4.17
CA ALA A 109 1.19 12.75 -3.16
C ALA A 109 2.68 13.08 -3.12
N ASN A 110 3.13 13.57 -1.98
CA ASN A 110 4.53 13.86 -1.69
C ASN A 110 5.11 12.78 -0.77
N GLU A 111 6.27 13.03 -0.19
CA GLU A 111 6.90 12.11 0.77
C GLU A 111 6.41 12.29 2.20
N GLU A 112 5.82 13.45 2.50
CA GLU A 112 5.32 13.81 3.84
C GLU A 112 3.79 13.90 3.92
N SER A 113 3.12 14.18 2.80
CA SER A 113 1.67 14.43 2.77
C SER A 113 1.01 14.04 1.45
N CYS A 114 -0.31 13.85 1.49
CA CYS A 114 -1.15 13.66 0.31
C CYS A 114 -2.30 14.68 0.27
N THR A 115 -2.73 15.08 -0.93
CA THR A 115 -3.88 15.98 -1.13
C THR A 115 -5.04 15.22 -1.74
N LEU A 116 -6.16 15.21 -1.03
CA LEU A 116 -7.41 14.61 -1.48
C LEU A 116 -8.38 15.70 -1.93
N LYS A 117 -9.10 15.42 -3.02
CA LYS A 117 -10.15 16.28 -3.57
C LYS A 117 -11.46 15.53 -3.59
N TRP A 118 -12.51 16.13 -3.04
CA TRP A 118 -13.85 15.54 -3.07
C TRP A 118 -14.93 16.58 -3.32
N SER A 119 -16.09 16.11 -3.78
CA SER A 119 -17.22 16.97 -4.11
C SER A 119 -18.35 16.75 -3.10
N VAL A 120 -18.75 17.80 -2.39
CA VAL A 120 -19.88 17.76 -1.45
C VAL A 120 -21.05 18.55 -2.02
N ARG A 121 -22.26 18.00 -1.91
CA ARG A 121 -23.48 18.70 -2.31
C ARG A 121 -24.04 19.48 -1.12
N GLU A 122 -23.78 20.78 -1.10
CA GLU A 122 -24.29 21.69 -0.07
C GLU A 122 -25.58 22.39 -0.54
N PRO A 123 -26.54 22.69 0.35
CA PRO A 123 -27.70 23.50 0.02
C PRO A 123 -27.26 24.93 -0.33
N LYS A 124 -27.88 25.52 -1.35
CA LYS A 124 -27.56 26.89 -1.77
C LYS A 124 -27.77 27.90 -0.63
N PRO A 125 -26.86 28.86 -0.41
CA PRO A 125 -27.09 29.94 0.56
C PRO A 125 -28.28 30.84 0.17
N VAL A 126 -28.67 30.91 -1.10
CA VAL A 126 -29.89 31.61 -1.55
C VAL A 126 -30.57 30.83 -2.70
N GLY A 127 -31.82 30.40 -2.50
CA GLY A 127 -32.68 29.74 -3.50
C GLY A 127 -32.84 28.20 -3.36
N LYS A 128 -33.80 27.61 -4.09
CA LYS A 128 -34.04 26.15 -4.11
C LYS A 128 -32.98 25.42 -4.94
N GLY A 129 -32.29 24.44 -4.36
CA GLY A 129 -31.35 23.55 -5.07
C GLY A 129 -30.09 23.19 -4.28
N LYS A 130 -29.33 22.22 -4.77
CA LYS A 130 -28.01 21.82 -4.23
C LYS A 130 -26.90 22.33 -5.16
N VAL A 131 -25.77 22.79 -4.63
CA VAL A 131 -24.55 23.11 -5.38
C VAL A 131 -23.48 22.10 -5.04
N THR A 132 -22.75 21.66 -6.05
CA THR A 132 -21.56 20.82 -5.87
C THR A 132 -20.38 21.73 -5.58
N VAL A 133 -19.85 21.65 -4.36
CA VAL A 133 -18.65 22.37 -3.93
C VAL A 133 -17.48 21.39 -3.95
N GLN A 134 -16.40 21.75 -4.64
CA GLN A 134 -15.14 21.01 -4.58
C GLN A 134 -14.38 21.42 -3.32
N LYS A 135 -14.06 20.44 -2.47
CA LYS A 135 -13.20 20.60 -1.31
C LYS A 135 -11.89 19.89 -1.57
N GLU A 136 -10.81 20.47 -1.10
CA GLU A 136 -9.46 19.91 -1.16
C GLU A 136 -8.88 19.96 0.26
N ALA A 137 -8.26 18.87 0.69
CA ALA A 137 -7.53 18.83 1.95
C ALA A 137 -6.19 18.14 1.76
N THR A 138 -5.15 18.78 2.30
CA THR A 138 -3.82 18.19 2.41
C THR A 138 -3.69 17.53 3.78
N LEU A 139 -3.42 16.23 3.77
CA LEU A 139 -3.28 15.39 4.95
C LEU A 139 -1.83 14.93 5.05
N PRO A 140 -1.11 15.29 6.13
CA PRO A 140 0.17 14.68 6.45
C PRO A 140 0.01 13.18 6.68
N TYR A 141 0.97 12.36 6.26
CA TYR A 141 0.92 10.91 6.51
C TYR A 141 0.89 10.58 8.00
N GLU A 142 1.49 11.43 8.82
CA GLU A 142 1.43 11.31 10.29
C GLU A 142 0.00 11.42 10.83
N ASP A 143 -0.89 12.16 10.18
CA ASP A 143 -2.28 12.31 10.61
C ASP A 143 -3.19 11.22 10.06
N ILE A 144 -2.69 10.39 9.15
CA ILE A 144 -3.43 9.29 8.55
C ILE A 144 -3.27 8.05 9.43
N MET A 145 -4.40 7.52 9.89
CA MET A 145 -4.43 6.26 10.63
C MET A 145 -4.63 5.07 9.68
N GLU A 146 -5.46 5.23 8.66
CA GLU A 146 -5.73 4.18 7.68
C GLU A 146 -6.11 4.82 6.34
N ALA A 147 -5.54 4.36 5.22
CA ALA A 147 -5.92 4.82 3.89
C ALA A 147 -6.14 3.65 2.96
N LYS A 148 -7.32 3.55 2.34
CA LYS A 148 -7.66 2.44 1.42
C LYS A 148 -8.05 2.97 0.06
N VAL A 149 -7.66 2.27 -0.99
CA VAL A 149 -8.08 2.60 -2.36
C VAL A 149 -9.53 2.13 -2.55
N MET A 150 -10.41 3.02 -2.98
CA MET A 150 -11.78 2.66 -3.37
C MET A 150 -11.81 2.25 -4.84
N ILE A 151 -12.30 1.03 -5.09
CA ILE A 151 -12.60 0.54 -6.43
C ILE A 151 -14.02 0.99 -6.76
N THR A 152 -14.15 1.89 -7.74
CA THR A 152 -15.43 2.25 -8.34
C THR A 152 -15.67 1.34 -9.53
N PHE A 153 -16.78 0.59 -9.51
CA PHE A 153 -17.23 -0.29 -10.60
C PHE A 153 -18.14 0.46 -11.58
#